data_AF-A0A7V0QSB8-F1
#
_entry.id   AF-A0A7V0QSB8-F1
#
_cell.length_a   1.000
_cell.length_b   1.000
_cell.length_c   1.000
_cell.angle_alpha   90.00
_cell.angle_beta   90.00
_cell.angle_gamma   90.00
#
_symmetry.space_group_name_H-M   'P 1'
#
loop_
_entity.id
_entity.type
_entity.pdbx_description
1 polymer ?
#
loop_
_entity_poly.entity_id
_entity_poly.type
_entity_poly.pdbx_seq_one_letter_code
_entity_poly.pdbx_strand_id
1 'polypeptide(L)' 'MPTYDYECLNCKRRFEIFHKISEKEEKVCPYCGERMRRLIGAGCGLIFKGSGFYI' A
#
# COMPACT_ATOMS: atom_id res chain seq x y z
N MET A 1 0.73 11.11 -9.95
CA MET A 1 1.31 11.38 -8.61
C MET A 1 0.84 10.27 -7.69
N PRO A 2 1.72 9.38 -7.17
CA PRO A 2 1.28 8.18 -6.46
C PRO A 2 0.89 8.52 -5.02
N THR A 3 -0.41 8.56 -4.76
CA THR A 3 -0.93 8.43 -3.39
C THR A 3 -0.88 6.96 -3.00
N TYR A 4 -0.50 6.69 -1.75
CA TYR A 4 -0.50 5.35 -1.20
C TYR A 4 -1.44 5.30 -0.02
N ASP A 5 -2.35 4.33 -0.06
CA ASP A 5 -3.20 4.02 1.07
C ASP A 5 -2.40 3.32 2.16
N TYR A 6 -2.59 3.75 3.40
CA TYR A 6 -2.05 3.11 4.59
C TYR A 6 -3.17 2.75 5.55
N GLU A 7 -3.01 1.62 6.23
CA GLU A 7 -3.89 1.16 7.29
C GLU A 7 -3.06 0.87 8.54
N CYS A 8 -3.43 1.51 9.65
CA CYS A 8 -2.82 1.19 10.94
C CYS A 8 -3.37 -0.15 11.47
N LEU A 9 -2.48 -1.02 11.95
CA LEU A 9 -2.87 -2.34 12.46
C LEU A 9 -3.63 -2.28 13.79
N ASN A 10 -3.39 -1.26 14.61
CA ASN A 10 -4.02 -1.13 15.93
C ASN A 10 -5.32 -0.32 15.88
N CYS A 11 -5.25 0.94 15.43
CA CYS A 11 -6.44 1.79 15.38
C CYS A 11 -7.34 1.54 14.16
N LYS A 12 -6.92 0.67 13.21
CA LYS A 12 -7.64 0.32 11.98
C LYS A 12 -8.09 1.51 11.13
N ARG A 13 -7.48 2.68 11.34
CA ARG A 13 -7.74 3.87 10.52
C ARG A 13 -7.01 3.74 9.19
N ARG A 14 -7.73 4.09 8.12
CA ARG A 14 -7.22 4.16 6.75
C ARG A 14 -7.01 5.61 6.37
N PHE A 15 -5.88 5.89 5.74
CA PHE A 15 -5.53 7.24 5.31
C PHE A 15 -4.62 7.17 4.10
N GLU A 16 -4.78 8.14 3.21
CA GLU A 16 -3.96 8.29 2.01
C GLU A 16 -2.78 9.19 2.33
N ILE A 17 -1.57 8.67 2.16
CA ILE A 17 -0.35 9.46 2.30
C ILE A 17 0.24 9.69 0.93
N PHE A 18 0.52 10.97 0.66
CA PHE A 18 1.30 11.36 -0.49
C PHE A 18 2.79 11.14 -0.19
N HIS A 19 3.44 10.24 -0.92
CA HIS A 19 4.88 10.03 -0.80
C HIS A 19 5.61 10.35 -2.10
N LYS A 20 6.74 11.03 -1.96
CA LYS A 20 7.74 11.12 -3.03
C LYS A 20 8.49 9.80 -3.13
N ILE A 21 8.79 9.37 -4.35
CA ILE A 21 9.52 8.12 -4.65
C ILE A 21 10.87 8.00 -3.93
N SER A 22 11.50 9.14 -3.61
CA SER A 22 12.83 9.19 -3.02
C SER A 22 12.84 9.32 -1.48
N GLU A 23 11.66 9.38 -0.85
CA GLU A 23 11.54 9.62 0.59
C GLU A 23 11.44 8.30 1.34
N LYS A 24 12.29 8.10 2.37
CA LYS A 24 12.25 6.90 3.21
C LYS A 24 10.93 6.89 3.99
N GLU A 25 10.09 5.91 3.69
CA GLU A 25 8.78 5.70 4.31
C GLU A 25 8.90 5.39 5.80
N GLU A 26 8.62 6.38 6.67
CA GLU A 26 8.39 6.12 8.10
C GLU A 26 7.01 5.46 8.26
N LYS A 27 7.00 4.13 8.47
CA LYS A 27 5.79 3.30 8.65
C LYS A 27 5.16 3.42 10.03
N VAL A 28 5.07 4.65 10.55
CA VAL A 28 4.54 4.92 11.88
C VAL A 28 3.23 5.70 11.74
N CYS A 29 2.19 5.23 12.43
CA CYS A 29 0.89 5.89 12.41
C CYS A 29 0.94 7.18 13.23
N PRO A 30 0.59 8.35 12.66
CA PRO A 30 0.63 9.63 13.38
C PRO A 30 -0.40 9.75 14.52
N TYR A 31 -1.40 8.85 14.56
CA TYR A 31 -2.46 8.88 15.58
C TYR A 31 -2.16 8.02 16.82
N CYS A 32 -1.32 7.00 16.69
CA CYS A 32 -1.06 6.05 17.77
C CYS A 32 0.42 5.69 17.95
N GLY A 33 1.31 6.14 17.06
CA GLY A 33 2.74 5.84 17.12
C GLY A 33 3.10 4.41 16.74
N GLU A 34 2.14 3.63 16.24
CA GLU A 34 2.32 2.20 15.99
C GLU A 34 2.54 1.88 14.52
N ARG A 35 2.92 0.63 14.21
CA ARG A 35 3.21 0.21 12.84
C ARG A 35 1.96 0.24 11.97
N MET A 36 2.08 0.89 10.81
CA MET A 36 1.08 0.85 9.76
C MET A 36 1.58 0.05 8.56
N ARG A 37 0.65 -0.56 7.83
CA ARG A 37 0.95 -1.26 6.58
C ARG A 37 0.42 -0.43 5.42
N ARG A 38 1.16 -0.44 4.31
CA ARG A 38 0.67 0.11 3.05
C ARG A 38 -0.39 -0.84 2.51
N LEU A 39 -1.60 -0.33 2.33
CA LEU A 39 -2.62 -0.96 1.51
C LEU A 39 -2.21 -0.69 0.06
N ILE A 40 -1.41 -1.56 -0.54
CA ILE A 40 -1.39 -1.55 -2.01
C ILE A 40 -2.71 -2.17 -2.43
N GLY A 41 -3.60 -1.33 -2.96
CA GLY A 41 -4.86 -1.79 -3.53
C GLY A 41 -4.55 -2.97 -4.45
N ALA A 42 -5.36 -4.03 -4.36
CA ALA A 42 -5.25 -5.24 -5.18
C ALA A 42 -5.58 -4.97 -6.68
N GLY A 43 -5.13 -3.83 -7.21
CA GLY A 43 -5.29 -3.38 -8.59
C GLY A 43 -4.19 -3.88 -9.53
N CYS A 44 -3.33 -4.80 -9.08
CA CYS A 44 -2.63 -5.71 -9.97
C CYS A 44 -3.29 -7.07 -9.86
N GLY A 45 -4.51 -7.17 -10.39
CA GLY A 45 -4.93 -8.46 -10.95
C GLY A 45 -3.79 -8.92 -11.85
N LEU A 46 -3.31 -10.14 -11.63
CA LEU A 46 -2.40 -10.79 -12.56
C LEU A 46 -3.04 -10.75 -13.95
N ILE A 47 -2.70 -9.75 -14.75
CA ILE A 47 -3.11 -9.69 -16.15
C ILE A 47 -2.19 -10.65 -16.89
N PHE A 48 -2.57 -11.93 -16.91
CA PHE A 48 -2.02 -12.89 -17.85
C PHE A 48 -2.55 -12.56 -19.25
N LYS A 49 -1.93 -11.60 -19.93
CA LYS A 49 -2.00 -11.52 -21.40
C LYS A 49 -0.95 -12.48 -21.98
N GLY A 50 -1.19 -13.77 -21.79
CA GLY A 50 -0.39 -14.84 -22.36
C GLY A 50 -1.32 -15.95 -22.78
N SER A 51 -1.72 -15.96 -24.05
CA SER A 51 -2.32 -17.13 -24.68
C SER A 51 -1.25 -18.23 -24.76
N GLY A 52 -1.10 -19.01 -23.70
CA GLY A 52 -0.33 -20.26 -23.75
C GLY A 52 0.56 -20.49 -22.54
N PHE A 53 -0.02 -21.02 -21.47
CA PHE A 53 0.71 -21.96 -20.62
C PHE A 53 -0.19 -23.16 -20.37
N TYR A 54 0.22 -24.29 -20.93
CA TYR A 54 -0.33 -25.62 -20.65
C TYR A 54 0.10 -26.05 -19.24
N ILE A 55 -0.88 -26.58 -18.49
CA ILE A 55 -0.84 -27.48 -17.33
C ILE A 55 0.34 -27.39 -16.35
#